data_AF-A0AAJ0H9G7-F1
#
_entry.id   AF-A0AAJ0H9G7-F1
#
_cell.length_a   1.000
_cell.length_b   1.000
_cell.length_c   1.000
_cell.angle_alpha   90.00
_cell.angle_beta   90.00
_cell.angle_gamma   90.00
#
_symmetry.space_group_name_H-M   'P 1'
#
loop_
_entity.id
_entity.type
_entity.pdbx_description
1 polymer ?
#
loop_
_entity_poly.entity_id
_entity_poly.type
_entity_poly.pdbx_seq_one_letter_code
_entity_poly.pdbx_strand_id
1 'polypeptide(L)'
;MMIFSKNLAVFLAAITFAALPIFVDAAATFVPSGDSGRNMAEFVNELLNAGTATHGCTDPTFDDETTTASPTVADCTKIITNIADDGTWTFEAGVQHQLVQFGTCAFGVEVQDTPMGTLVMMGNNDIIKAIWGSITRFTLNGLVGAAGITGCPEFAMTDMARVKWGLYHT
;
A
#
# COMPACT_ATOMS: atom_id res chain seq x y z
N MET A 1 11.20 12.84 29.63
CA MET A 1 10.63 11.54 29.21
C MET A 1 11.72 10.78 28.48
N MET A 2 12.21 9.73 29.14
CA MET A 2 13.13 8.66 28.75
C MET A 2 14.49 8.99 28.10
N ILE A 3 15.51 8.68 28.90
CA ILE A 3 16.96 8.69 28.67
C ILE A 3 17.38 7.34 28.09
N PHE A 4 18.28 7.36 27.10
CA PHE A 4 19.10 6.21 26.69
C PHE A 4 20.08 5.82 27.83
N SER A 5 20.16 4.53 28.18
CA SER A 5 21.35 4.02 28.88
C SER A 5 21.56 2.53 28.59
N LYS A 6 22.56 2.25 27.75
CA LYS A 6 23.31 0.99 27.76
C LYS A 6 24.04 0.90 29.09
N ASN A 7 24.02 -0.25 29.78
CA ASN A 7 25.17 -0.82 30.49
C ASN A 7 24.79 -2.09 31.26
N LEU A 8 25.44 -3.18 30.86
CA LEU A 8 26.25 -4.06 31.72
C LEU A 8 25.62 -4.55 33.04
N ALA A 9 25.15 -5.80 33.04
CA ALA A 9 24.99 -6.62 34.25
C ALA A 9 25.82 -7.90 34.03
N VAL A 10 27.06 -7.96 34.51
CA VAL A 10 27.48 -8.52 35.81
C VAL A 10 26.90 -9.93 36.01
N PHE A 11 27.71 -10.93 35.66
CA PHE A 11 27.55 -12.31 36.10
C PHE A 11 27.88 -12.40 37.59
N LEU A 12 26.94 -12.83 38.42
CA LEU A 12 27.26 -13.53 39.66
C LEU A 12 26.22 -14.64 39.91
N ALA A 13 26.74 -15.85 40.08
CA ALA A 13 26.00 -17.09 40.29
C ALA A 13 25.40 -17.18 41.70
N ALA A 14 24.26 -17.86 41.84
CA ALA A 14 24.09 -18.96 42.79
C ALA A 14 22.71 -19.64 42.62
N ILE A 15 22.75 -20.96 42.68
CA ILE A 15 21.69 -21.95 42.49
C ILE A 15 20.87 -22.13 43.77
N THR A 16 19.54 -22.18 43.68
CA THR A 16 18.71 -23.03 44.56
C THR A 16 17.47 -23.54 43.81
N PHE A 17 17.30 -24.86 43.81
CA PHE A 17 16.18 -25.60 43.22
C PHE A 17 14.89 -25.38 44.03
N ALA A 18 13.88 -24.80 43.41
CA ALA A 18 12.48 -24.98 43.78
C ALA A 18 11.67 -25.17 42.50
N ALA A 19 11.12 -26.37 42.30
CA ALA A 19 10.30 -26.71 41.16
C ALA A 19 8.99 -25.91 41.23
N LEU A 20 8.87 -24.89 40.37
CA LEU A 20 7.62 -24.20 40.06
C LEU A 20 7.10 -24.72 38.71
N PRO A 21 5.77 -24.88 38.52
CA PRO A 21 5.23 -25.19 37.22
C PRO A 21 5.57 -24.04 36.27
N ILE A 22 6.31 -24.37 35.22
CA ILE A 22 6.62 -23.47 34.11
C ILE A 22 5.27 -23.21 33.43
N PHE A 23 4.69 -22.03 33.64
CA PHE A 23 3.73 -21.51 32.67
C PHE A 23 4.55 -21.27 31.41
N VAL A 24 4.38 -22.17 30.43
CA VAL A 24 4.87 -21.95 29.07
C VAL A 24 4.00 -20.81 28.55
N ASP A 25 4.50 -19.58 28.62
CA ASP A 25 3.94 -18.51 27.80
C ASP A 25 4.08 -19.02 26.37
N ALA A 26 2.94 -19.23 25.72
CA ALA A 26 2.90 -19.50 24.31
C ALA A 26 3.56 -18.29 23.64
N ALA A 27 4.81 -18.46 23.22
CA ALA A 27 5.36 -17.61 22.18
C ALA A 27 4.41 -17.77 21.00
N ALA A 28 3.54 -16.79 20.80
CA ALA A 28 2.82 -16.63 19.57
C ALA A 28 3.91 -16.42 18.52
N THR A 29 4.29 -17.50 17.85
CA THR A 29 5.06 -17.40 16.62
C THR A 29 4.14 -16.67 15.66
N PHE A 30 4.37 -15.36 15.49
CA PHE A 30 3.87 -14.66 14.32
C PHE A 30 4.56 -15.32 13.13
N VAL A 31 3.87 -16.29 12.52
CA VAL A 31 4.21 -16.81 11.21
C VAL A 31 3.66 -15.77 10.25
N PRO A 32 4.50 -15.01 9.51
CA PRO A 32 4.00 -14.27 8.36
C PRO A 32 3.39 -15.32 7.44
N SER A 33 2.09 -15.20 7.16
CA SER A 33 1.38 -16.09 6.25
C SER A 33 1.94 -15.88 4.85
N GLY A 34 3.00 -16.62 4.53
CA GLY A 34 3.40 -16.94 3.17
C GLY A 34 2.30 -17.78 2.55
N ASP A 35 1.29 -17.11 2.02
CA ASP A 35 0.10 -17.76 1.50
C ASP A 35 0.30 -18.16 0.04
N SER A 36 0.58 -19.45 -0.15
CA SER A 36 0.69 -20.08 -1.46
C SER A 36 -0.67 -20.56 -2.01
N GLY A 37 -1.80 -20.11 -1.47
CA GLY A 37 -3.14 -20.62 -1.82
C GLY A 37 -4.29 -19.61 -1.88
N ARG A 38 -4.16 -18.37 -1.39
CA ARG A 38 -5.19 -17.32 -1.55
C ARG A 38 -5.38 -16.94 -3.03
N ASN A 39 -6.64 -16.86 -3.48
CA ASN A 39 -6.93 -16.22 -4.76
C ASN A 39 -6.77 -14.69 -4.62
N MET A 40 -6.41 -14.01 -5.72
CA MET A 40 -6.10 -12.57 -5.67
C MET A 40 -7.27 -11.71 -5.17
N ALA A 41 -8.51 -12.10 -5.44
CA ALA A 41 -9.69 -11.38 -4.98
C ALA A 41 -9.83 -11.43 -3.45
N GLU A 42 -9.65 -12.61 -2.84
CA GLU A 42 -9.65 -12.77 -1.38
C GLU A 42 -8.51 -12.00 -0.74
N PHE A 43 -7.31 -12.08 -1.33
CA PHE A 43 -6.16 -11.33 -0.86
C PHE A 43 -6.45 -9.82 -0.84
N VAL A 44 -6.91 -9.25 -1.95
CA VAL A 44 -7.23 -7.82 -2.00
C VAL A 44 -8.35 -7.46 -1.03
N ASN A 45 -9.42 -8.25 -0.93
CA ASN A 45 -10.49 -7.99 0.04
C ASN A 45 -9.97 -7.94 1.47
N GLU A 46 -9.01 -8.80 1.84
CA GLU A 46 -8.37 -8.74 3.14
C GLU A 46 -7.57 -7.44 3.33
N LEU A 47 -6.78 -7.03 2.34
CA LEU A 47 -6.01 -5.77 2.40
C LEU A 47 -6.93 -4.56 2.60
N LEU A 48 -8.04 -4.51 1.84
CA LEU A 48 -8.99 -3.41 1.90
C LEU A 48 -9.78 -3.37 3.21
N ASN A 49 -10.03 -4.52 3.83
CA ASN A 49 -10.72 -4.62 5.12
C ASN A 49 -9.78 -4.45 6.33
N ALA A 50 -8.48 -4.71 6.17
CA ALA A 50 -7.48 -4.59 7.22
C ALA A 50 -6.95 -3.15 7.39
N GLY A 51 -7.06 -2.31 6.36
CA GLY A 51 -6.49 -0.96 6.37
C GLY A 51 -7.25 0.02 7.27
N THR A 52 -6.57 0.55 8.29
CA THR A 52 -6.98 1.80 8.94
C THR A 52 -6.71 2.96 7.99
N ALA A 53 -7.75 3.74 7.68
CA ALA A 53 -7.76 4.86 6.74
C ALA A 53 -6.94 6.08 7.23
N THR A 54 -5.70 5.90 7.70
CA THR A 54 -4.88 6.98 8.25
C THR A 54 -4.53 8.05 7.21
N HIS A 55 -4.50 7.70 5.92
CA HIS A 55 -4.39 8.64 4.79
C HIS A 55 -5.22 8.18 3.57
N GLY A 56 -6.47 7.75 3.83
CA GLY A 56 -7.33 7.19 2.80
C GLY A 56 -7.85 8.23 1.82
N CYS A 57 -7.62 8.01 0.54
CA CYS A 57 -8.31 8.72 -0.52
C CYS A 57 -9.78 8.26 -0.62
N THR A 58 -10.62 9.03 -1.31
CA THR A 58 -11.98 8.60 -1.67
C THR A 58 -11.92 7.45 -2.67
N ASP A 59 -13.05 6.77 -2.89
CA ASP A 59 -13.09 5.74 -3.93
C ASP A 59 -12.76 6.35 -5.31
N PRO A 60 -11.89 5.70 -6.11
CA PRO A 60 -11.52 6.20 -7.42
C PRO A 60 -12.64 6.03 -8.45
N THR A 61 -12.75 6.97 -9.38
CA THR A 61 -13.49 6.78 -10.65
C THR A 61 -12.64 5.97 -11.62
N PHE A 62 -13.26 5.36 -12.63
CA PHE A 62 -12.58 4.46 -13.57
C PHE A 62 -12.97 4.77 -15.02
N ASP A 63 -11.98 5.14 -15.81
CA ASP A 63 -12.05 5.30 -17.25
C ASP A 63 -11.18 4.22 -17.91
N ASP A 64 -11.73 3.51 -18.91
CA ASP A 64 -11.02 2.45 -19.63
C ASP A 64 -10.05 3.06 -20.64
N GLU A 65 -8.76 2.76 -20.48
CA GLU A 65 -7.68 3.20 -21.36
C GLU A 65 -6.89 1.99 -21.89
N THR A 66 -7.53 0.81 -21.92
CA THR A 66 -6.87 -0.43 -22.31
C THR A 66 -6.63 -0.48 -23.82
N THR A 67 -5.36 -0.62 -24.20
CA THR A 67 -4.90 -0.72 -25.59
C THR A 67 -3.90 -1.86 -25.73
N THR A 68 -3.47 -2.14 -26.97
CA THR A 68 -2.39 -3.10 -27.22
C THR A 68 -1.03 -2.65 -26.70
N ALA A 69 -0.88 -1.38 -26.29
CA ALA A 69 0.31 -0.83 -25.66
C ALA A 69 0.20 -0.74 -24.12
N SER A 70 -0.91 -1.23 -23.53
CA SER A 70 -1.11 -1.22 -22.08
C SER A 70 -0.18 -2.20 -21.37
N PRO A 71 0.10 -1.99 -20.07
CA PRO A 71 0.90 -2.91 -19.28
C PRO A 71 0.20 -4.26 -19.06
N THR A 72 0.97 -5.27 -18.67
CA THR A 72 0.44 -6.59 -18.39
C THR A 72 -0.29 -6.64 -17.04
N VAL A 73 -1.40 -7.37 -16.99
CA VAL A 73 -2.14 -7.65 -15.75
C VAL A 73 -1.25 -8.33 -14.71
N ALA A 74 -0.32 -9.19 -15.14
CA ALA A 74 0.61 -9.89 -14.26
C ALA A 74 1.53 -8.91 -13.53
N ASP A 75 2.09 -7.93 -14.25
CA ASP A 75 2.94 -6.90 -13.67
C ASP A 75 2.17 -5.98 -12.72
N CYS A 76 0.97 -5.54 -13.11
CA CYS A 76 0.13 -4.73 -12.23
C CYS A 76 -0.30 -5.49 -10.97
N THR A 77 -0.57 -6.79 -11.09
CA THR A 77 -0.86 -7.67 -9.95
C THR A 77 0.36 -7.81 -9.04
N LYS A 78 1.58 -7.83 -9.61
CA LYS A 78 2.80 -7.89 -8.82
C LYS A 78 2.99 -6.62 -7.98
N ILE A 79 2.63 -5.45 -8.49
CA ILE A 79 2.60 -4.21 -7.70
C ILE A 79 1.72 -4.40 -6.46
N ILE A 80 0.47 -4.86 -6.62
CA ILE A 80 -0.46 -5.11 -5.49
C ILE A 80 0.22 -5.94 -4.40
N THR A 81 0.91 -7.02 -4.78
CA THR A 81 1.60 -7.86 -3.78
C THR A 81 2.82 -7.20 -3.14
N ASN A 82 3.53 -6.33 -3.86
CA ASN A 82 4.73 -5.67 -3.34
C ASN A 82 4.39 -4.55 -2.35
N ILE A 83 3.21 -3.93 -2.46
CA ILE A 83 2.75 -2.84 -1.59
C ILE A 83 1.60 -3.29 -0.66
N ALA A 84 1.50 -4.59 -0.40
CA ALA A 84 0.43 -5.17 0.39
C ALA A 84 0.46 -4.74 1.87
N ASP A 85 1.65 -4.44 2.40
CA ASP A 85 1.79 -3.87 3.73
C ASP A 85 1.37 -2.40 3.74
N ASP A 86 1.03 -1.88 4.92
CA ASP A 86 0.67 -0.48 5.09
C ASP A 86 1.82 0.46 4.66
N GLY A 87 1.45 1.62 4.14
CA GLY A 87 2.40 2.58 3.60
C GLY A 87 1.69 3.80 3.03
N THR A 88 2.41 4.90 2.97
CA THR A 88 1.86 6.17 2.46
C THR A 88 2.89 6.85 1.57
N TRP A 89 2.40 7.34 0.44
CA TRP A 89 3.15 8.16 -0.51
C TRP A 89 2.82 9.62 -0.27
N THR A 90 3.83 10.48 -0.36
CA THR A 90 3.66 11.94 -0.33
C THR A 90 4.23 12.51 -1.61
N PHE A 91 3.44 13.34 -2.29
CA PHE A 91 3.80 13.94 -3.58
C PHE A 91 3.27 15.37 -3.64
N GLU A 92 3.84 16.20 -4.50
CA GLU A 92 3.49 17.61 -4.60
C GLU A 92 2.54 17.91 -5.77
N ALA A 93 1.72 18.93 -5.62
CA ALA A 93 0.92 19.45 -6.72
C ALA A 93 1.77 20.22 -7.73
N GLY A 94 1.42 20.10 -9.02
CA GLY A 94 2.01 20.87 -10.12
C GLY A 94 2.85 20.06 -11.11
N VAL A 95 3.16 18.80 -10.81
CA VAL A 95 3.82 17.87 -11.74
C VAL A 95 3.21 16.47 -11.65
N GLN A 96 3.47 15.65 -12.67
CA GLN A 96 3.15 14.23 -12.62
C GLN A 96 4.19 13.49 -11.79
N HIS A 97 3.72 12.55 -10.98
CA HIS A 97 4.56 11.65 -10.19
C HIS A 97 4.27 10.20 -10.53
N GLN A 98 5.31 9.41 -10.74
CA GLN A 98 5.22 7.96 -10.69
C GLN A 98 5.40 7.50 -9.24
N LEU A 99 4.41 6.80 -8.68
CA LEU A 99 4.49 6.32 -7.30
C LEU A 99 5.07 4.91 -7.23
N VAL A 100 4.55 4.00 -8.06
CA VAL A 100 4.98 2.60 -8.07
C VAL A 100 5.14 2.10 -9.49
N GLN A 101 6.05 1.15 -9.66
CA GLN A 101 6.30 0.47 -10.93
C GLN A 101 6.78 -0.96 -10.68
N PHE A 102 6.34 -1.88 -11.52
CA PHE A 102 6.93 -3.20 -11.65
C PHE A 102 6.76 -3.68 -13.09
N GLY A 103 7.83 -4.19 -13.71
CA GLY A 103 7.81 -4.67 -15.09
C GLY A 103 7.29 -3.60 -16.04
N THR A 104 6.24 -3.93 -16.80
CA THR A 104 5.58 -3.01 -17.74
C THR A 104 4.61 -2.04 -17.06
N CYS A 105 4.17 -2.31 -15.84
CA CYS A 105 3.12 -1.54 -15.18
C CYS A 105 3.68 -0.41 -14.32
N ALA A 106 3.22 0.82 -14.55
CA ALA A 106 3.44 1.95 -13.67
C ALA A 106 2.11 2.58 -13.24
N PHE A 107 2.07 3.05 -12.00
CA PHE A 107 0.99 3.86 -11.45
C PHE A 107 1.51 5.26 -11.15
N GLY A 108 0.82 6.26 -11.69
CA GLY A 108 1.17 7.67 -11.46
C GLY A 108 -0.01 8.53 -11.14
N VAL A 109 0.30 9.72 -10.61
CA VAL A 109 -0.65 10.70 -10.12
C VAL A 109 -0.28 12.11 -10.57
N GLU A 110 -1.28 12.96 -10.71
CA GLU A 110 -1.15 14.39 -10.95
C GLU A 110 -2.26 15.12 -10.19
N VAL A 111 -1.89 16.08 -9.34
CA VAL A 111 -2.87 16.86 -8.57
C VAL A 111 -3.47 17.96 -9.45
N GLN A 112 -4.80 18.03 -9.48
CA GLN A 112 -5.57 19.03 -10.22
C GLN A 112 -6.17 20.06 -9.26
N ASP A 113 -6.28 21.30 -9.72
CA ASP A 113 -7.01 22.38 -9.05
C ASP A 113 -6.52 22.73 -7.62
N THR A 114 -5.30 22.32 -7.27
CA THR A 114 -4.63 22.59 -5.99
C THR A 114 -3.42 23.49 -6.21
N PRO A 115 -3.09 24.44 -5.29
CA PRO A 115 -1.89 25.25 -5.39
C PRO A 115 -0.61 24.43 -5.58
N MET A 116 0.30 24.90 -6.44
CA MET A 116 1.58 24.21 -6.68
C MET A 116 2.39 24.07 -5.38
N GLY A 117 3.05 22.93 -5.21
CA GLY A 117 3.85 22.62 -4.02
C GLY A 117 3.04 22.16 -2.80
N THR A 118 1.70 22.17 -2.86
CA THR A 118 0.89 21.50 -1.84
C THR A 118 1.21 20.01 -1.81
N LEU A 119 1.51 19.49 -0.63
CA LEU A 119 1.80 18.07 -0.43
C LEU A 119 0.50 17.29 -0.25
N VAL A 120 0.35 16.19 -0.97
CA VAL A 120 -0.82 15.30 -0.96
C VAL A 120 -0.37 13.90 -0.58
N MET A 121 -1.21 13.17 0.16
CA MET A 121 -0.92 11.83 0.66
C MET A 121 -1.83 10.79 0.01
N MET A 122 -1.27 9.63 -0.36
CA MET A 122 -2.03 8.48 -0.87
C MET A 122 -1.54 7.20 -0.21
N GLY A 123 -2.45 6.41 0.36
CA GLY A 123 -2.13 5.13 0.98
C GLY A 123 -1.89 4.02 -0.04
N ASN A 124 -1.11 3.01 0.34
CA ASN A 124 -0.93 1.80 -0.47
C ASN A 124 -2.28 1.16 -0.83
N ASN A 125 -3.23 1.13 0.11
CA ASN A 125 -4.56 0.60 -0.10
C ASN A 125 -5.32 1.33 -1.22
N ASP A 126 -5.13 2.64 -1.39
CA ASP A 126 -5.79 3.41 -2.45
C ASP A 126 -5.22 3.08 -3.83
N ILE A 127 -3.90 2.89 -3.91
CA ILE A 127 -3.22 2.40 -5.12
C ILE A 127 -3.70 0.98 -5.46
N ILE A 128 -3.78 0.09 -4.46
CA ILE A 128 -4.29 -1.28 -4.63
C ILE A 128 -5.73 -1.26 -5.13
N LYS A 129 -6.62 -0.43 -4.54
CA LYS A 129 -8.02 -0.27 -5.01
C LYS A 129 -8.07 0.15 -6.47
N ALA A 130 -7.26 1.13 -6.87
CA ALA A 130 -7.23 1.61 -8.25
C ALA A 130 -6.71 0.52 -9.21
N ILE A 131 -5.62 -0.17 -8.89
CA ILE A 131 -5.07 -1.23 -9.74
C ILE A 131 -6.06 -2.39 -9.85
N TRP A 132 -6.54 -2.91 -8.71
CA TRP A 132 -7.45 -4.06 -8.69
C TRP A 132 -8.80 -3.75 -9.34
N GLY A 133 -9.34 -2.56 -9.07
CA GLY A 133 -10.55 -2.07 -9.73
C GLY A 133 -10.40 -2.00 -11.25
N SER A 134 -9.22 -1.63 -11.74
CA SER A 134 -8.93 -1.60 -13.18
C SER A 134 -8.87 -3.01 -13.78
N ILE A 135 -8.14 -3.92 -13.13
CA ILE A 135 -8.01 -5.33 -13.58
C ILE A 135 -9.38 -6.00 -13.67
N THR A 136 -10.21 -5.83 -12.64
CA THR A 136 -11.54 -6.47 -12.57
C THR A 136 -12.54 -5.91 -13.59
N ARG A 137 -12.30 -4.71 -14.13
CA ARG A 137 -13.21 -4.03 -15.06
C ARG A 137 -12.77 -4.13 -16.52
N PHE A 138 -11.48 -3.98 -16.78
CA PHE A 138 -10.99 -3.62 -18.12
C PHE A 138 -9.92 -4.58 -18.67
N THR A 139 -9.69 -5.73 -18.03
CA THR A 139 -8.73 -6.71 -18.55
C THR A 139 -9.09 -7.14 -19.97
N LEU A 140 -8.15 -6.95 -20.90
CA LEU A 140 -8.28 -7.37 -22.30
C LEU A 140 -7.00 -8.08 -22.74
N ASN A 141 -7.10 -9.36 -23.09
CA ASN A 141 -5.98 -10.19 -23.56
C ASN A 141 -4.74 -10.18 -22.63
N GLY A 142 -4.96 -10.09 -21.31
CA GLY A 142 -3.89 -10.04 -20.31
C GLY A 142 -3.23 -8.67 -20.15
N LEU A 143 -3.77 -7.63 -20.79
CA LEU A 143 -3.37 -6.24 -20.63
C LEU A 143 -4.44 -5.44 -19.87
N VAL A 144 -4.04 -4.34 -19.24
CA VAL A 144 -4.96 -3.42 -18.56
C VAL A 144 -4.42 -1.99 -18.61
N GLY A 145 -5.25 -1.05 -19.06
CA GLY A 145 -4.99 0.38 -18.97
C GLY A 145 -6.20 1.06 -18.36
N ALA A 146 -5.97 2.01 -17.46
CA ALA A 146 -7.06 2.75 -16.84
C ALA A 146 -6.58 4.09 -16.32
N ALA A 147 -7.49 5.03 -16.21
CA ALA A 147 -7.27 6.28 -15.53
C ALA A 147 -8.49 6.64 -14.68
N GLY A 148 -8.37 7.70 -13.90
CA GLY A 148 -9.50 8.23 -13.18
C GLY A 148 -9.12 9.34 -12.23
N ILE A 149 -10.04 9.65 -11.33
CA ILE A 149 -9.89 10.68 -10.31
C ILE A 149 -10.18 10.07 -8.94
N THR A 150 -9.45 10.51 -7.93
CA THR A 150 -9.79 10.32 -6.51
C THR A 150 -9.52 11.60 -5.73
N GLY A 151 -10.20 11.81 -4.61
CA GLY A 151 -9.86 12.87 -3.65
C GLY A 151 -8.91 12.33 -2.60
N CYS A 152 -7.77 12.98 -2.36
CA CYS A 152 -6.77 12.55 -1.39
C CYS A 152 -6.45 13.65 -0.37
N PRO A 153 -6.16 13.31 0.90
CA PRO A 153 -5.89 14.30 1.92
C PRO A 153 -4.62 15.10 1.62
N GLU A 154 -4.70 16.41 1.80
CA GLU A 154 -3.53 17.29 1.85
C GLU A 154 -2.75 17.07 3.15
N PHE A 155 -1.42 17.03 3.06
CA PHE A 155 -0.55 16.78 4.20
C PHE A 155 -0.73 17.84 5.29
N ALA A 156 -1.01 17.40 6.52
CA ALA A 156 -1.23 18.26 7.69
C ALA A 156 -2.40 19.26 7.56
N MET A 157 -3.32 19.03 6.62
CA MET A 157 -4.51 19.84 6.38
C MET A 157 -5.79 18.98 6.49
N THR A 158 -6.95 19.63 6.43
CA THR A 158 -8.26 18.94 6.40
C THR A 158 -8.88 18.85 5.00
N ASP A 159 -8.24 19.47 4.02
CA ASP A 159 -8.74 19.56 2.65
C ASP A 159 -8.38 18.30 1.84
N MET A 160 -9.19 18.03 0.82
CA MET A 160 -9.01 16.91 -0.11
C MET A 160 -8.61 17.45 -1.47
N ALA A 161 -7.41 17.12 -1.92
CA ALA A 161 -6.92 17.45 -3.25
C ALA A 161 -7.51 16.50 -4.29
N ARG A 162 -7.87 17.04 -5.46
CA ARG A 162 -8.37 16.26 -6.58
C ARG A 162 -7.18 15.65 -7.33
N VAL A 163 -7.00 14.34 -7.22
CA VAL A 163 -5.87 13.62 -7.80
C VAL A 163 -6.32 12.85 -9.03
N LYS A 164 -5.75 13.18 -10.20
CA LYS A 164 -5.83 12.33 -11.38
C LYS A 164 -4.82 11.20 -11.24
N TRP A 165 -5.24 9.97 -11.53
CA TRP A 165 -4.38 8.79 -11.49
C TRP A 165 -4.42 8.04 -12.82
N GLY A 166 -3.41 7.21 -13.08
CA GLY A 166 -3.39 6.35 -14.27
C GLY A 166 -2.46 5.14 -14.15
N LEU A 167 -2.84 4.07 -14.85
CA LEU A 167 -2.03 2.90 -15.18
C LEU A 167 -1.50 3.05 -16.60
N TYR A 168 -0.17 3.05 -16.74
CA TYR A 168 0.48 3.22 -18.03
C TYR A 168 1.69 2.30 -18.18
N HIS A 169 2.08 2.13 -19.43
CA HIS A 169 3.25 1.34 -19.81
C HIS A 169 4.51 2.21 -19.81
N THR A 170 5.62 1.67 -19.28
CA THR A 170 6.94 2.32 -19.24
C THR A 170 7.87 1.91 -20.37
#